data_AF-Q2F6G9-F1
#
_entry.id   AF-Q2F6G9-F1
#
_cell.length_a   1.000
_cell.length_b   1.000
_cell.length_c   1.000
_cell.angle_alpha   90.00
_cell.angle_beta   90.00
_cell.angle_gamma   90.00
#
_symmetry.space_group_name_H-M   'P 1'
#
loop_
_entity.id
_entity.type
_entity.pdbx_description
1 polymer ?
#
loop_
_entity_poly.entity_id
_entity_poly.type
_entity_poly.pdbx_seq_one_letter_code
_entity_poly.pdbx_strand_id
1 'polypeptide(L)'
;ARDETDGFEAIAKAAHYPFRGASTKILVLFTTSERFANPNAPCIRRMTKKLQMRDITLNIIGKYQKFRGEKIGQDYLGRMIYRKLEGPSIRGVPLPRGEYVQLMQKTKGSMFGITFFASDDRDQVYRPFKESYLNVLKEQIKRDQNMCKECFCARGRVGEGRTICKINEHHKC
;
A
#
# COMPACT_ATOMS: atom_id res chain seq x y z
N ALA A 1 15.93 -11.99 21.48
CA ALA A 1 15.20 -11.31 20.40
C ALA A 1 13.71 -11.55 20.59
N ARG A 2 12.99 -10.65 21.28
CA ARG A 2 11.55 -10.83 21.61
C ARG A 2 10.69 -9.57 21.43
N ASP A 3 11.22 -8.53 20.79
CA ASP A 3 10.52 -7.25 20.56
C ASP A 3 10.32 -6.94 19.06
N GLU A 4 10.20 -7.96 18.21
CA GLU A 4 9.73 -7.73 16.84
C GLU A 4 8.22 -7.48 16.87
N THR A 5 7.82 -6.22 16.69
CA THR A 5 6.43 -5.86 16.47
C THR A 5 5.99 -6.39 15.12
N ASP A 6 4.95 -7.22 15.12
CA ASP A 6 4.36 -7.73 13.87
C ASP A 6 3.89 -6.54 13.04
N GLY A 7 4.36 -6.41 11.80
CA GLY A 7 3.98 -5.30 10.92
C GLY A 7 2.48 -5.20 10.70
N PHE A 8 1.71 -6.28 10.93
CA PHE A 8 0.25 -6.22 10.92
C PHE A 8 -0.31 -5.40 12.07
N GLU A 9 0.33 -5.37 13.24
CA GLU A 9 -0.06 -4.49 14.34
C GLU A 9 0.19 -3.03 13.98
N ALA A 10 1.34 -2.73 13.35
CA ALA A 10 1.65 -1.39 12.87
C ALA A 10 0.63 -0.93 11.82
N ILE A 11 0.31 -1.77 10.83
CA ILE A 11 -0.75 -1.51 9.84
C ILE A 11 -2.11 -1.36 10.54
N ALA A 12 -2.41 -2.21 11.53
CA ALA A 12 -3.65 -2.12 12.28
C ALA A 12 -3.79 -0.77 12.98
N LYS A 13 -2.71 -0.29 13.60
CA LYS A 13 -2.66 0.97 14.31
C LYS A 13 -2.77 2.15 13.35
N ALA A 14 -2.00 2.15 12.27
CA ALA A 14 -2.05 3.17 11.23
C ALA A 14 -3.43 3.28 10.57
N ALA A 15 -4.10 2.15 10.35
CA ALA A 15 -5.46 2.14 9.81
C ALA A 15 -6.49 2.83 10.71
N HIS A 16 -6.22 2.98 12.03
CA HIS A 16 -7.09 3.69 12.98
C HIS A 16 -6.84 5.18 13.09
N TYR A 17 -5.86 5.72 12.37
CA TYR A 17 -5.61 7.15 12.38
C TYR A 17 -6.88 7.92 11.98
N PRO A 18 -7.17 9.09 12.58
CA PRO A 18 -8.37 9.87 12.30
C PRO A 18 -8.25 10.60 10.94
N PHE A 19 -8.19 9.82 9.86
CA PHE A 19 -8.19 10.37 8.51
C PHE A 19 -9.47 11.17 8.26
N ARG A 20 -9.34 12.28 7.51
CA ARG A 20 -10.48 13.05 7.05
C ARG A 20 -11.42 12.14 6.23
N GLY A 21 -12.73 12.32 6.42
CA GLY A 21 -13.74 11.66 5.58
C GLY A 21 -13.46 11.91 4.09
N ALA A 22 -13.72 10.90 3.26
CA ALA A 22 -13.53 10.90 1.80
C ALA A 22 -12.09 11.08 1.28
N SER A 23 -11.11 11.39 2.13
CA SER A 23 -9.73 11.54 1.70
C SER A 23 -9.15 10.24 1.14
N THR A 24 -8.24 10.36 0.17
CA THR A 24 -7.36 9.26 -0.24
C THR A 24 -6.49 8.85 0.94
N LYS A 25 -6.36 7.55 1.19
CA LYS A 25 -5.55 7.01 2.30
C LYS A 25 -4.56 6.01 1.74
N ILE A 26 -3.28 6.35 1.87
CA ILE A 26 -2.18 5.50 1.44
C ILE A 26 -1.31 5.21 2.66
N LEU A 27 -1.09 3.93 2.93
CA LEU A 27 -0.10 3.48 3.91
C LEU A 27 1.14 2.99 3.16
N VAL A 28 2.32 3.27 3.71
CA VAL A 28 3.60 2.80 3.17
C VAL A 28 4.28 1.99 4.26
N LEU A 29 4.43 0.68 4.03
CA LEU A 29 5.16 -0.20 4.92
C LEU A 29 6.62 -0.28 4.48
N PHE A 30 7.54 0.07 5.36
CA PHE A 30 8.97 -0.22 5.19
C PHE A 30 9.31 -1.51 5.93
N THR A 31 9.87 -2.51 5.24
CA THR A 31 10.23 -3.79 5.86
C THR A 31 11.41 -4.46 5.17
N THR A 32 12.28 -5.11 5.93
CA THR A 32 13.41 -5.89 5.40
C THR A 32 13.14 -7.40 5.41
N SER A 33 12.03 -7.84 5.99
CA SER A 33 11.68 -9.24 6.22
C SER A 33 10.26 -9.56 5.78
N GLU A 34 10.04 -10.86 5.55
CA GLU A 34 8.68 -11.41 5.52
C GLU A 34 8.04 -11.31 6.91
N ARG A 35 6.71 -11.42 6.97
CA ARG A 35 6.00 -11.34 8.24
C ARG A 35 6.36 -12.53 9.12
N PHE A 36 6.80 -12.25 10.34
CA PHE A 36 6.77 -13.20 11.45
C PHE A 36 5.44 -13.05 12.17
N ALA A 37 4.52 -13.99 11.94
CA ALA A 37 3.17 -13.92 12.50
C ALA A 37 3.21 -14.16 14.01
N ASN A 38 2.80 -13.15 14.78
CA ASN A 38 2.57 -13.30 16.21
C ASN A 38 1.15 -13.86 16.46
N PRO A 39 0.93 -14.82 17.38
CA PRO A 39 -0.39 -15.36 17.71
C PRO A 39 -1.47 -14.30 18.00
N ASN A 40 -1.07 -13.15 18.55
CA ASN A 40 -1.99 -12.06 18.92
C ASN A 40 -2.24 -11.05 17.79
N ALA A 41 -1.47 -11.12 16.70
CA ALA A 41 -1.60 -10.19 15.60
C ALA A 41 -2.85 -10.49 14.76
N PRO A 42 -3.48 -9.48 14.15
CA PRO A 42 -4.62 -9.71 13.27
C PRO A 42 -4.29 -10.70 12.15
N CYS A 43 -5.22 -11.58 11.79
CA CYS A 43 -5.05 -12.42 10.61
C CYS A 43 -5.25 -11.62 9.30
N ILE A 44 -4.70 -12.13 8.20
CA ILE A 44 -4.80 -11.51 6.85
C ILE A 44 -6.23 -11.19 6.44
N ARG A 45 -7.19 -12.08 6.72
CA ARG A 45 -8.61 -11.86 6.41
C ARG A 45 -9.16 -10.63 7.14
N ARG A 46 -8.88 -10.51 8.44
CA ARG A 46 -9.35 -9.38 9.26
C ARG A 46 -8.68 -8.08 8.84
N MET A 47 -7.38 -8.13 8.53
CA MET A 47 -6.64 -6.96 8.07
C MET A 47 -7.14 -6.47 6.72
N THR A 48 -7.33 -7.39 5.77
CA THR A 48 -7.85 -7.09 4.43
C THR A 48 -9.21 -6.39 4.50
N LYS A 49 -10.17 -6.97 5.23
CA LYS A 49 -11.50 -6.36 5.42
C LYS A 49 -11.38 -4.96 6.02
N LYS A 50 -10.51 -4.78 7.01
CA LYS A 50 -10.34 -3.49 7.69
C LYS A 50 -9.77 -2.41 6.78
N LEU A 51 -8.75 -2.71 5.99
CA LEU A 51 -8.17 -1.75 5.05
C LEU A 51 -9.16 -1.42 3.91
N GLN A 52 -9.84 -2.41 3.36
CA GLN A 52 -10.84 -2.21 2.31
C GLN A 52 -12.05 -1.38 2.79
N MET A 53 -12.60 -1.67 3.97
CA MET A 53 -13.71 -0.89 4.54
C MET A 53 -13.35 0.58 4.79
N ARG A 54 -12.06 0.88 4.99
CA ARG A 54 -11.57 2.25 5.21
C ARG A 54 -11.01 2.88 3.96
N ASP A 55 -11.05 2.16 2.84
CA ASP A 55 -10.54 2.61 1.57
C ASP A 55 -9.07 3.04 1.67
N ILE A 56 -8.25 2.13 2.22
CA ILE A 56 -6.82 2.31 2.44
C ILE A 56 -6.05 1.47 1.42
N THR A 57 -5.20 2.13 0.64
CA THR A 57 -4.21 1.47 -0.24
C THR A 57 -2.92 1.22 0.53
N LEU A 58 -2.39 -0.01 0.53
CA LEU A 58 -1.11 -0.34 1.14
C LEU A 58 -0.02 -0.46 0.08
N ASN A 59 1.02 0.36 0.15
CA ASN A 59 2.27 0.20 -0.58
C ASN A 59 3.35 -0.42 0.32
N ILE A 60 4.30 -1.12 -0.28
CA ILE A 60 5.41 -1.76 0.44
C ILE A 60 6.74 -1.29 -0.16
N ILE A 61 7.68 -0.88 0.68
CA ILE A 61 9.08 -0.68 0.31
C ILE A 61 9.86 -1.72 1.10
N GLY A 62 10.42 -2.72 0.42
CA GLY A 62 11.08 -3.81 1.11
C GLY A 62 12.15 -4.54 0.34
N LYS A 63 12.78 -5.51 1.02
CA LYS A 63 13.91 -6.26 0.45
C LYS A 63 13.40 -7.39 -0.45
N TYR A 64 13.49 -7.19 -1.76
CA TYR A 64 13.13 -8.20 -2.76
C TYR A 64 14.29 -8.44 -3.72
N GLN A 65 14.72 -9.69 -3.86
CA GLN A 65 15.85 -10.03 -4.74
C GLN A 65 15.56 -9.77 -6.22
N LYS A 66 14.28 -9.79 -6.63
CA LYS A 66 13.84 -9.62 -8.02
C LYS A 66 13.96 -8.17 -8.55
N PHE A 67 14.10 -7.19 -7.66
CA PHE A 67 14.22 -5.78 -8.06
C PHE A 67 15.70 -5.42 -8.13
N ARG A 68 16.22 -5.32 -9.36
CA ARG A 68 17.62 -5.03 -9.67
C ARG A 68 17.70 -4.27 -10.99
N GLY A 69 18.75 -3.44 -11.13
CA GLY A 69 18.96 -2.61 -12.32
C GLY A 69 17.76 -1.69 -12.56
N GLU A 70 17.18 -1.76 -13.75
CA GLU A 70 16.03 -0.92 -14.12
C GLU A 70 14.72 -1.35 -13.45
N LYS A 71 14.60 -2.56 -12.91
CA LYS A 71 13.36 -3.07 -12.30
C LYS A 71 13.30 -2.66 -10.83
N ILE A 72 12.46 -1.70 -10.50
CA ILE A 72 12.44 -1.08 -9.16
C ILE A 72 11.20 -1.46 -8.32
N GLY A 73 10.15 -1.94 -8.96
CA GLY A 73 8.92 -2.30 -8.26
C GLY A 73 7.92 -3.07 -9.11
N GLN A 74 6.75 -3.31 -8.54
CA GLN A 74 5.62 -3.97 -9.19
C GLN A 74 4.30 -3.53 -8.57
N ASP A 75 3.24 -3.44 -9.37
CA ASP A 75 1.90 -3.13 -8.86
C ASP A 75 1.06 -4.38 -8.53
N TYR A 76 -0.14 -4.16 -7.98
CA TYR A 76 -1.11 -5.21 -7.64
C TYR A 76 -1.56 -6.11 -8.81
N LEU A 77 -1.39 -5.68 -10.06
CA LEU A 77 -1.68 -6.48 -11.27
C LEU A 77 -0.46 -7.27 -11.75
N GLY A 78 0.65 -7.18 -11.02
CA GLY A 78 1.91 -7.80 -11.42
C GLY A 78 2.62 -7.03 -12.55
N ARG A 79 2.24 -5.77 -12.83
CA ARG A 79 2.93 -4.94 -13.81
C ARG A 79 4.24 -4.43 -13.24
N MET A 80 5.33 -4.62 -13.97
CA MET A 80 6.65 -4.15 -13.56
C MET A 80 6.74 -2.63 -13.63
N ILE A 81 7.37 -2.05 -12.61
CA ILE A 81 7.69 -0.62 -12.51
C ILE A 81 9.20 -0.47 -12.73
N TYR A 82 9.56 0.39 -13.68
CA TYR A 82 10.93 0.59 -14.11
C TYR A 82 11.46 1.96 -13.66
N ARG A 83 12.78 2.04 -13.49
CA ARG A 83 13.51 3.25 -13.08
C ARG A 83 13.43 4.36 -14.13
N LYS A 84 13.40 3.98 -15.42
CA LYS A 84 13.15 4.87 -16.56
C LYS A 84 11.82 4.47 -17.20
N LEU A 85 11.12 5.45 -17.78
CA LEU A 85 9.85 5.26 -18.50
C LEU A 85 9.98 4.44 -19.80
N GLU A 86 11.18 3.98 -20.13
CA GLU A 86 11.48 3.29 -21.39
C GLU A 86 11.36 1.79 -21.21
N GLY A 87 10.18 1.28 -21.57
CA GLY A 87 9.98 -0.15 -21.82
C GLY A 87 8.52 -0.55 -21.74
N PRO A 88 8.07 -1.50 -22.57
CA PRO A 88 6.74 -2.07 -22.44
C PRO A 88 6.61 -2.69 -21.03
N SER A 89 5.60 -2.23 -20.27
CA SER A 89 5.31 -2.82 -18.96
C SER A 89 4.85 -4.26 -19.16
N ILE A 90 5.73 -5.20 -18.84
CA ILE A 90 5.41 -6.63 -18.91
C ILE A 90 4.33 -6.91 -17.86
N ARG A 91 3.13 -7.29 -18.31
CA ARG A 91 2.03 -7.73 -17.46
C ARG A 91 2.19 -9.21 -17.11
N GLY A 92 1.68 -9.60 -15.94
CA GLY A 92 1.61 -11.02 -15.55
C GLY A 92 2.90 -11.60 -14.95
N VAL A 93 3.87 -10.77 -14.57
CA VAL A 93 5.02 -11.25 -13.78
C VAL A 93 4.50 -11.67 -12.39
N PRO A 94 4.80 -12.87 -11.88
CA PRO A 94 4.32 -13.29 -10.57
C PRO A 94 4.77 -12.37 -9.44
N LEU A 95 3.85 -12.05 -8.53
CA LEU A 95 4.15 -11.38 -7.28
C LEU A 95 4.90 -12.34 -6.35
N PRO A 96 5.85 -11.86 -5.53
CA PRO A 96 6.44 -12.63 -4.44
C PRO A 96 5.35 -13.17 -3.51
N ARG A 97 5.66 -14.29 -2.85
CA ARG A 97 4.80 -14.81 -1.78
C ARG A 97 4.95 -13.94 -0.52
N GLY A 98 4.02 -14.09 0.41
CA GLY A 98 4.05 -13.40 1.70
C GLY A 98 2.76 -12.61 1.98
N GLU A 99 2.40 -12.54 3.27
CA GLU A 99 1.13 -11.95 3.70
C GLU A 99 1.05 -10.43 3.45
N TYR A 100 2.17 -9.70 3.58
CA TYR A 100 2.21 -8.29 3.21
C TYR A 100 1.88 -8.09 1.73
N VAL A 101 2.47 -8.91 0.85
CA VAL A 101 2.24 -8.82 -0.60
C VAL A 101 0.79 -9.14 -0.94
N GLN A 102 0.20 -10.16 -0.29
CA GLN A 102 -1.24 -10.46 -0.43
C GLN A 102 -2.10 -9.26 0.00
N LEU A 103 -1.77 -8.61 1.12
CA LEU A 103 -2.51 -7.45 1.61
C LEU A 103 -2.37 -6.23 0.67
N MET A 104 -1.17 -5.96 0.17
CA MET A 104 -0.90 -4.94 -0.86
C MET A 104 -1.73 -5.22 -2.11
N GLN A 105 -1.77 -6.46 -2.57
CA GLN A 105 -2.54 -6.84 -3.75
C GLN A 105 -4.04 -6.62 -3.54
N LYS A 106 -4.60 -7.05 -2.40
CA LYS A 106 -6.03 -6.89 -2.05
C LYS A 106 -6.46 -5.43 -1.86
N THR A 107 -5.52 -4.56 -1.50
CA THR A 107 -5.74 -3.10 -1.37
C THR A 107 -5.31 -2.32 -2.62
N LYS A 108 -4.98 -3.03 -3.70
CA LYS A 108 -4.60 -2.49 -5.01
C LYS A 108 -3.40 -1.51 -4.95
N GLY A 109 -2.43 -1.79 -4.09
CA GLY A 109 -1.20 -1.01 -3.95
C GLY A 109 -0.07 -1.45 -4.88
N SER A 110 1.16 -1.11 -4.50
CA SER A 110 2.39 -1.44 -5.20
C SER A 110 3.52 -1.76 -4.22
N MET A 111 4.50 -2.54 -4.67
CA MET A 111 5.71 -2.84 -3.91
C MET A 111 6.97 -2.39 -4.64
N PHE A 112 7.98 -2.02 -3.87
CA PHE A 112 9.24 -1.47 -4.38
C PHE A 112 10.44 -2.03 -3.61
N GLY A 113 11.61 -2.03 -4.27
CA GLY A 113 12.87 -2.42 -3.64
C GLY A 113 13.40 -1.36 -2.69
N ILE A 114 13.67 -1.73 -1.44
CA ILE A 114 14.24 -0.84 -0.41
C ILE A 114 15.63 -0.32 -0.79
N THR A 115 16.39 -1.07 -1.58
CA THR A 115 17.72 -0.69 -2.07
C THR A 115 17.70 0.56 -2.94
N PHE A 116 16.60 0.83 -3.65
CA PHE A 116 16.45 2.04 -4.47
C PHE A 116 16.07 3.26 -3.62
N PHE A 117 15.23 3.04 -2.59
CA PHE A 117 14.83 4.08 -1.65
C PHE A 117 16.00 4.54 -0.76
N ALA A 118 16.81 3.59 -0.28
CA ALA A 118 17.94 3.85 0.62
C ALA A 118 19.29 4.02 -0.11
N SER A 119 19.27 4.35 -1.41
CA SER A 119 20.51 4.49 -2.17
C SER A 119 21.19 5.84 -1.93
N ASP A 120 22.50 5.80 -1.69
CA ASP A 120 23.33 7.01 -1.60
C ASP A 120 23.56 7.67 -2.97
N ASP A 121 23.41 6.92 -4.07
CA ASP A 121 23.45 7.46 -5.43
C ASP A 121 22.15 8.20 -5.74
N ARG A 122 22.17 9.49 -5.42
CA ARG A 122 20.99 10.35 -5.56
C ARG A 122 20.53 10.50 -6.99
N ASP A 123 21.45 10.70 -7.93
CA ASP A 123 21.10 11.13 -9.29
C ASP A 123 20.74 9.97 -10.21
N GLN A 124 21.40 8.82 -10.06
CA GLN A 124 21.19 7.67 -10.94
C GLN A 124 20.21 6.64 -10.36
N VAL A 125 20.02 6.61 -9.04
CA VAL A 125 19.21 5.58 -8.38
C VAL A 125 18.01 6.19 -7.66
N TYR A 126 18.23 7.06 -6.67
CA TYR A 126 17.14 7.56 -5.82
C TYR A 126 16.18 8.51 -6.54
N ARG A 127 16.69 9.47 -7.33
CA ARG A 127 15.85 10.45 -8.04
C ARG A 127 14.91 9.78 -9.06
N PRO A 128 15.38 8.90 -9.97
CA PRO A 128 14.49 8.19 -10.89
C PRO A 128 13.51 7.25 -10.16
N PHE A 129 13.94 6.62 -9.05
CA PHE A 129 13.06 5.87 -8.17
C PHE A 129 11.94 6.75 -7.60
N LYS A 130 12.29 7.93 -7.06
CA LYS A 130 11.35 8.88 -6.47
C LYS A 130 10.33 9.34 -7.50
N GLU A 131 10.75 9.65 -8.73
CA GLU A 131 9.84 10.05 -9.82
C GLU A 131 8.85 8.94 -10.17
N SER A 132 9.35 7.72 -10.36
CA SER A 132 8.52 6.56 -10.67
C SER A 132 7.56 6.23 -9.53
N TYR A 133 8.02 6.30 -8.29
CA TYR A 133 7.21 6.11 -7.09
C TYR A 133 6.10 7.17 -6.99
N LEU A 134 6.43 8.44 -7.21
CA LEU A 134 5.46 9.54 -7.20
C LEU A 134 4.41 9.38 -8.31
N ASN A 135 4.79 8.92 -9.50
CA ASN A 135 3.84 8.63 -10.58
C ASN A 135 2.85 7.54 -10.16
N VAL A 136 3.31 6.48 -9.51
CA VAL A 136 2.44 5.42 -8.99
C VAL A 136 1.48 5.97 -7.92
N LEU A 137 1.96 6.79 -6.99
CA LEU A 137 1.10 7.43 -5.99
C LEU A 137 0.05 8.33 -6.63
N LYS A 138 0.42 9.14 -7.63
CA LYS A 138 -0.50 9.99 -8.38
C LYS A 138 -1.61 9.17 -9.04
N GLU A 139 -1.27 8.05 -9.68
CA GLU A 139 -2.28 7.18 -10.30
C GLU A 139 -3.19 6.50 -9.26
N GLN A 140 -2.66 6.12 -8.10
CA GLN A 140 -3.47 5.60 -6.99
C GLN A 140 -4.44 6.67 -6.45
N ILE A 141 -3.98 7.92 -6.31
CA ILE A 141 -4.80 9.06 -5.89
C ILE A 141 -5.89 9.38 -6.91
N LYS A 142 -5.54 9.49 -8.21
CA LYS A 142 -6.53 9.75 -9.27
C LYS A 142 -7.60 8.66 -9.31
N ARG A 143 -7.19 7.39 -9.23
CA ARG A 143 -8.12 6.26 -9.16
C ARG A 143 -9.06 6.41 -7.98
N ASP A 144 -8.54 6.76 -6.81
CA ASP A 144 -9.32 6.96 -5.58
C ASP A 144 -10.31 8.12 -5.67
N GLN A 145 -9.89 9.25 -6.26
CA GLN A 145 -10.73 10.43 -6.47
C GLN A 145 -11.87 10.19 -7.46
N ASN A 146 -11.68 9.27 -8.42
CA ASN A 146 -12.69 8.89 -9.40
C ASN A 146 -13.67 7.81 -8.88
N MET A 147 -13.47 7.27 -7.67
CA MET A 147 -14.41 6.31 -7.08
C MET A 147 -15.56 7.03 -6.39
N CYS A 148 -16.80 6.61 -6.68
CA CYS A 148 -17.98 7.05 -5.93
C CYS A 148 -17.89 6.55 -4.49
N LYS A 149 -17.98 7.46 -3.52
CA LYS A 149 -17.97 7.14 -2.08
C LYS A 149 -19.23 7.68 -1.42
N GLU A 150 -19.88 6.84 -0.65
CA GLU A 150 -20.99 7.24 0.20
C GLU A 150 -20.47 7.48 1.62
N CYS A 151 -20.79 8.64 2.18
CA CYS A 151 -20.33 9.06 3.49
C CYS A 151 -21.50 9.15 4.46
N PHE A 152 -21.35 8.55 5.65
CA PHE A 152 -22.33 8.62 6.72
C PHE A 152 -21.66 9.05 8.03
N CYS A 153 -22.43 9.72 8.88
CA CYS A 153 -22.01 10.04 10.23
C CYS A 153 -22.21 8.81 11.12
N ALA A 154 -21.13 8.34 11.74
CA ALA A 154 -21.15 7.26 12.71
C ALA A 154 -20.75 7.79 14.09
N ARG A 155 -21.30 7.19 15.15
CA ARG A 155 -20.90 7.51 16.52
C ARG A 155 -19.48 6.99 16.79
N GLY A 156 -18.61 7.90 17.21
CA GLY A 156 -17.24 7.63 17.64
C GLY A 156 -17.16 6.99 19.02
N ARG A 157 -15.93 6.70 19.49
CA ARG A 157 -15.71 5.97 20.74
C ARG A 157 -16.09 6.76 21.99
N VAL A 158 -16.02 8.08 21.93
CA VAL A 158 -16.38 8.99 23.04
C VAL A 158 -17.66 9.77 22.73
N GLY A 159 -18.47 9.29 21.77
CA GLY A 159 -19.73 9.92 21.38
C GLY A 159 -19.60 11.01 20.32
N GLU A 160 -18.39 11.30 19.83
CA GLU A 160 -18.14 12.28 18.78
C GLU A 160 -18.64 11.79 17.41
N GLY A 161 -19.24 12.67 16.60
CA GLY A 161 -19.62 12.32 15.22
C GLY A 161 -18.38 12.09 14.35
N ARG A 162 -18.28 10.91 13.72
CA ARG A 162 -17.20 10.59 12.77
C ARG A 162 -17.76 10.33 11.39
N THR A 163 -17.24 11.03 10.39
CA THR A 163 -17.58 10.75 8.99
C THR A 163 -16.85 9.48 8.54
N ILE A 164 -17.62 8.47 8.16
CA ILE A 164 -17.10 7.24 7.55
C ILE A 164 -17.58 7.22 6.10
N CYS A 165 -16.64 7.14 5.17
CA CYS A 165 -16.93 7.01 3.75
C CYS A 165 -16.56 5.61 3.28
N LYS A 166 -17.45 4.98 2.52
CA LYS A 166 -17.25 3.67 1.90
C LYS A 166 -17.43 3.80 0.40
N ILE A 167 -16.76 2.93 -0.36
CA ILE A 167 -16.96 2.84 -1.81
C ILE A 167 -18.42 2.45 -2.05
N ASN A 168 -19.11 3.20 -2.90
CA ASN A 168 -20.44 2.87 -3.36
C ASN A 168 -20.33 1.84 -4.50
N GLU A 169 -20.65 0.57 -4.21
CA GLU A 169 -20.59 -0.53 -5.18
C GLU A 169 -21.58 -0.36 -6.34
N HIS A 170 -22.58 0.52 -6.20
CA HIS A 170 -23.57 0.77 -7.25
C HIS A 170 -23.10 1.80 -8.27
N HIS A 171 -21.89 2.38 -8.10
CA HIS A 171 -21.27 3.37 -8.99
C HIS A 171 -22.14 4.58 -9.34
N LYS A 172 -23.20 4.84 -8.56
CA LYS A 172 -24.04 6.02 -8.67
C LYS A 172 -23.40 7.13 -7.84
N CYS A 173 -22.67 7.98 -8.54
CA CYS A 173 -22.46 9.37 -8.19
C CYS A 173 -23.59 10.17 -8.87
#